data_AF-A0A317D2N6-F1
#
_entry.id   AF-A0A317D2N6-F1
#
_cell.length_a   1.000
_cell.length_b   1.000
_cell.length_c   1.000
_cell.angle_alpha   90.00
_cell.angle_beta   90.00
_cell.angle_gamma   90.00
#
_symmetry.space_group_name_H-M   'P 1'
#
loop_
_entity.id
_entity.type
_entity.pdbx_description
1 polymer ?
#
loop_
_entity_poly.entity_id
_entity_poly.type
_entity_poly.pdbx_seq_one_letter_code
_entity_poly.pdbx_strand_id
1 'polypeptide(L)'
;MTVEQYWTKTDDELYALLGAELLGEGVGLSPEDDESHRRFGKEWFSNKHRELQRKVCHDERIQPLLGTTGSDRLVDAITVAETLRLLDDASLPAIGLVAVLIARVGLGEFCRNAPQPR
;
A
#
# COMPACT_ATOMS: atom_id res chain seq x y z
N MET A 1 12.44 -3.85 5.84
CA MET A 1 11.22 -4.36 6.50
C MET A 1 10.39 -5.10 5.47
N THR A 2 9.63 -6.11 5.88
CA THR A 2 8.87 -6.99 4.98
C THR A 2 7.36 -6.83 5.18
N VAL A 3 6.56 -7.30 4.22
CA VAL A 3 5.09 -7.22 4.26
C VAL A 3 4.51 -7.86 5.52
N GLU A 4 5.08 -8.98 5.98
CA GLU A 4 4.63 -9.72 7.16
C GLU A 4 4.76 -8.89 8.45
N GLN A 5 5.78 -8.02 8.53
CA GLN A 5 6.00 -7.15 9.69
C GLN A 5 4.94 -6.05 9.79
N TYR A 6 4.38 -5.64 8.65
CA TYR A 6 3.31 -4.65 8.59
C TYR A 6 1.92 -5.29 8.73
N TRP A 7 1.79 -6.57 8.41
CA TRP A 7 0.51 -7.28 8.42
C TRP A 7 -0.22 -7.28 9.78
N THR A 8 0.53 -7.26 10.87
CA THR A 8 -0.03 -7.26 12.24
C THR A 8 -0.44 -5.89 12.76
N LYS A 9 -0.12 -4.81 12.03
CA LYS A 9 -0.40 -3.42 12.42
C LYS A 9 -1.83 -3.02 12.11
N THR A 10 -2.41 -2.09 12.83
CA THR A 10 -3.70 -1.47 12.46
C THR A 10 -3.55 -0.55 11.25
N ASP A 11 -4.65 -0.23 10.55
CA ASP A 11 -4.61 0.70 9.42
C ASP A 11 -4.07 2.07 9.82
N ASP A 12 -4.45 2.56 11.02
CA ASP A 12 -3.96 3.82 11.55
C ASP A 12 -2.44 3.82 11.75
N GLU A 13 -1.88 2.73 12.27
CA GLU A 13 -0.42 2.54 12.38
C GLU A 13 0.25 2.46 11.00
N LEU A 14 -0.39 1.82 10.01
CA LEU A 14 0.14 1.75 8.65
C LEU A 14 0.20 3.14 8.00
N TYR A 15 -0.85 3.95 8.17
CA TYR A 15 -0.86 5.32 7.66
C TYR A 15 0.15 6.22 8.40
N ALA A 16 0.31 6.07 9.71
CA ALA A 16 1.34 6.80 10.47
C ALA A 16 2.74 6.46 9.98
N LEU A 17 3.07 5.17 9.86
CA LEU A 17 4.37 4.72 9.35
C LEU A 17 4.61 5.16 7.91
N LEU A 18 3.57 5.15 7.06
CA LEU A 18 3.68 5.61 5.68
C LEU A 18 3.96 7.11 5.64
N GLY A 19 3.30 7.90 6.50
CA GLY A 19 3.54 9.32 6.58
C GLY A 19 4.96 9.67 7.03
N ALA A 20 5.43 9.04 8.11
CA ALA A 20 6.80 9.19 8.61
C ALA A 20 7.83 8.90 7.49
N GLU A 21 7.71 7.73 6.86
CA GLU A 21 8.61 7.30 5.79
C GLU A 21 8.65 8.28 4.61
N LEU A 22 7.48 8.78 4.18
CA LEU A 22 7.38 9.70 3.03
C LEU A 22 7.90 11.11 3.36
N LEU A 23 7.79 11.55 4.61
CA LEU A 23 8.34 12.81 5.09
C LEU A 23 9.86 12.73 5.36
N GLY A 24 10.43 11.51 5.35
CA GLY A 24 11.81 11.28 5.76
C GLY A 24 12.01 11.48 7.27
N GLU A 25 10.91 11.50 8.01
CA GLU A 25 10.90 11.62 9.46
C GLU A 25 10.88 10.21 10.06
N GLY A 26 11.63 9.98 11.12
CA GLY A 26 11.52 8.72 11.86
C GLY A 26 10.12 8.55 12.47
N VAL A 27 9.89 7.41 13.15
CA VAL A 27 8.68 7.22 13.96
C VAL A 27 8.52 8.42 14.90
N GLY A 28 7.31 9.00 14.95
CA GLY A 28 7.00 10.21 15.71
C GLY A 28 7.54 10.15 17.14
N LEU A 29 8.17 11.24 17.57
CA LEU A 29 8.73 11.34 18.93
C LEU A 29 7.65 11.76 19.95
N SER A 30 6.48 12.18 19.45
CA SER A 30 5.33 12.59 20.23
C SER A 30 4.00 12.11 19.61
N PRO A 31 2.91 12.04 20.41
CA PRO A 31 1.59 11.67 19.89
C PRO A 31 1.04 12.64 18.82
N GLU A 32 1.44 13.91 18.87
CA GLU A 32 1.04 14.92 17.89
C GLU A 32 1.70 14.65 16.53
N ASP A 33 2.97 14.23 16.54
CA ASP A 33 3.69 13.81 15.34
C ASP A 33 3.04 12.58 14.70
N ASP A 34 2.69 11.58 15.52
CA ASP A 34 2.01 10.36 15.05
C ASP A 34 0.65 10.67 14.40
N GLU A 35 -0.13 11.60 14.98
CA GLU A 35 -1.38 12.05 14.37
C GLU A 35 -1.13 12.78 13.03
N SER A 36 -0.13 13.66 12.99
CA SER A 36 0.25 14.39 11.78
C SER A 36 0.69 13.43 10.67
N HIS A 37 1.57 12.49 10.98
CA HIS A 37 2.03 11.45 10.06
C HIS A 37 0.87 10.59 9.57
N ARG A 38 -0.03 10.15 10.45
CA ARG A 38 -1.22 9.38 10.05
C ARG A 38 -2.09 10.14 9.07
N ARG A 39 -2.33 11.43 9.33
CA ARG A 39 -3.13 12.29 8.45
C ARG A 39 -2.46 12.43 7.08
N PHE A 40 -1.16 12.70 7.07
CA PHE A 40 -0.38 12.81 5.84
C PHE A 40 -0.38 11.51 5.04
N GLY A 41 -0.10 10.36 5.67
CA GLY A 41 -0.07 9.07 5.00
C GLY A 41 -1.41 8.69 4.38
N LYS A 42 -2.52 8.98 5.06
CA LYS A 42 -3.88 8.76 4.54
C LYS A 42 -4.19 9.64 3.33
N GLU A 43 -3.83 10.93 3.41
CA GLU A 43 -4.01 11.87 2.31
C GLU A 43 -3.17 11.47 1.10
N TRP A 44 -1.90 11.15 1.32
CA TRP A 44 -0.99 10.70 0.26
C TRP A 44 -1.50 9.44 -0.43
N PHE A 45 -1.92 8.42 0.34
CA PHE A 45 -2.44 7.17 -0.22
C PHE A 45 -3.69 7.42 -1.07
N SER A 46 -4.60 8.26 -0.58
CA SER A 46 -5.82 8.65 -1.30
C SER A 46 -5.49 9.40 -2.60
N ASN A 47 -4.53 10.32 -2.57
CA ASN A 47 -4.09 11.08 -3.74
C ASN A 47 -3.37 10.20 -4.77
N LYS A 48 -2.62 9.20 -4.31
CA LYS A 48 -1.88 8.25 -5.16
C LYS A 48 -2.72 7.10 -5.68
N HIS A 49 -3.95 6.93 -5.19
CA HIS A 49 -4.83 5.80 -5.51
C HIS A 49 -4.90 5.49 -7.02
N ARG A 50 -5.14 6.50 -7.87
CA ARG A 50 -5.21 6.29 -9.34
C ARG A 50 -3.88 5.95 -10.01
N GLU A 51 -2.78 6.42 -9.46
CA GLU A 51 -1.44 6.05 -9.94
C GLU A 51 -1.12 4.61 -9.56
N LEU A 52 -1.39 4.25 -8.30
CA LEU A 52 -1.22 2.89 -7.80
C LEU A 52 -2.10 1.89 -8.55
N GLN A 53 -3.34 2.23 -8.87
CA GLN A 53 -4.21 1.41 -9.72
C GLN A 53 -3.58 1.14 -11.09
N ARG A 54 -2.97 2.15 -11.74
CA ARG A 54 -2.34 1.96 -13.05
C ARG A 54 -1.13 1.03 -12.98
N LYS A 55 -0.34 1.13 -11.91
CA LYS A 55 0.85 0.31 -11.68
C LYS A 55 0.48 -1.14 -11.33
N VAL A 56 -0.55 -1.34 -10.50
CA VAL A 56 -0.88 -2.65 -9.92
C VAL A 56 -1.91 -3.40 -10.75
N CYS A 57 -3.02 -2.75 -11.12
CA CYS A 57 -4.21 -3.46 -11.60
C CYS A 57 -4.11 -3.99 -13.03
N HIS A 58 -3.04 -3.68 -13.77
CA HIS A 58 -2.78 -4.21 -15.12
C HIS A 58 -1.57 -5.16 -15.17
N ASP A 59 -0.92 -5.39 -14.03
CA ASP A 59 0.21 -6.31 -13.96
C ASP A 59 -0.29 -7.76 -14.11
N GLU A 60 0.40 -8.54 -14.94
CA GLU A 60 0.06 -9.93 -15.25
C GLU A 60 0.06 -10.85 -14.02
N ARG A 61 0.82 -10.50 -12.97
CA ARG A 61 0.85 -11.25 -11.71
C ARG A 61 -0.35 -10.95 -10.82
N ILE A 62 -0.98 -9.78 -10.99
CA ILE A 62 -2.14 -9.36 -10.22
C ILE A 62 -3.44 -9.87 -10.84
N GLN A 63 -3.51 -9.98 -12.17
CA GLN A 63 -4.72 -10.45 -12.87
C GLN A 63 -5.32 -11.75 -12.31
N PRO A 64 -4.54 -12.81 -12.00
CA PRO A 64 -5.08 -14.06 -11.48
C PRO A 64 -5.68 -13.95 -10.07
N LEU A 65 -5.29 -12.91 -9.31
CA LEU A 65 -5.78 -12.66 -7.96
C LEU A 65 -7.13 -11.91 -7.98
N LEU A 66 -7.43 -11.20 -9.07
CA LEU A 66 -8.69 -10.47 -9.22
C LEU A 66 -9.89 -11.43 -9.31
N GLY A 67 -10.87 -11.26 -8.43
CA GLY A 67 -12.09 -12.07 -8.42
C GLY A 67 -11.99 -13.37 -7.64
N THR A 68 -10.85 -13.64 -7.00
CA THR A 68 -10.74 -14.73 -6.03
C THR A 68 -11.37 -14.29 -4.71
N THR A 69 -12.52 -14.86 -4.35
CA THR A 69 -13.20 -14.57 -3.07
C THR A 69 -12.46 -15.14 -1.85
N GLY A 70 -11.33 -15.83 -2.07
CA GLY A 70 -10.54 -16.50 -1.05
C GLY A 70 -9.03 -16.46 -1.28
N SER A 71 -8.50 -15.51 -2.06
CA SER A 71 -7.04 -15.28 -2.01
C SER A 71 -6.64 -14.90 -0.60
N ASP A 72 -5.54 -15.47 -0.15
CA ASP A 72 -4.89 -15.08 1.09
C ASP A 72 -4.44 -13.63 0.93
N ARG A 73 -5.04 -12.71 1.68
CA ARG A 73 -4.71 -11.29 1.57
C ARG A 73 -3.23 -11.00 1.89
N LEU A 74 -2.55 -11.89 2.61
CA LEU A 74 -1.10 -11.79 2.78
C LEU A 74 -0.36 -12.09 1.47
N VAL A 75 -0.81 -13.09 0.70
CA VAL A 75 -0.29 -13.38 -0.65
C VAL A 75 -0.57 -12.19 -1.57
N ASP A 76 -1.78 -11.62 -1.55
CA ASP A 76 -2.09 -10.40 -2.30
C ASP A 76 -1.11 -9.27 -1.97
N ALA A 77 -0.84 -9.04 -0.67
CA ALA A 77 0.10 -8.00 -0.24
C ALA A 77 1.54 -8.28 -0.72
N ILE A 78 2.00 -9.54 -0.67
CA ILE A 78 3.33 -9.92 -1.18
C ILE A 78 3.41 -9.65 -2.69
N THR A 79 2.42 -10.10 -3.47
CA THR A 79 2.42 -9.89 -4.93
C THR A 79 2.34 -8.41 -5.30
N VAL A 80 1.56 -7.60 -4.57
CA VAL A 80 1.53 -6.15 -4.78
C VAL A 80 2.88 -5.51 -4.46
N ALA A 81 3.54 -5.91 -3.37
CA ALA A 81 4.86 -5.38 -3.01
C ALA A 81 5.92 -5.69 -4.07
N GLU A 82 5.93 -6.93 -4.58
CA GLU A 82 6.81 -7.32 -5.71
C GLU A 82 6.49 -6.57 -7.00
N THR A 83 5.22 -6.24 -7.21
CA THR A 83 4.79 -5.45 -8.38
C THR A 83 5.29 -4.02 -8.29
N LEU A 84 5.05 -3.36 -7.16
CA LEU A 84 5.50 -1.99 -6.93
C LEU A 84 7.02 -1.87 -6.94
N ARG A 85 7.75 -2.85 -6.41
CA ARG A 85 9.22 -2.84 -6.40
C ARG A 85 9.85 -2.86 -7.80
N LEU A 86 9.16 -3.41 -8.80
CA LEU A 86 9.65 -3.42 -10.18
C LEU A 86 9.28 -2.14 -10.96
N LEU A 87 8.36 -1.34 -10.45
CA LEU A 87 7.75 -0.21 -11.15
C LEU A 87 8.00 1.15 -10.50
N ASP A 88 8.56 1.19 -9.29
CA ASP A 88 8.67 2.40 -8.49
C ASP A 88 10.04 2.51 -7.80
N ASP A 89 10.54 3.75 -7.72
CA ASP A 89 11.77 4.10 -6.99
C ASP A 89 11.49 4.37 -5.49
N ALA A 90 10.30 4.02 -5.01
CA ALA A 90 9.91 4.18 -3.62
C ALA A 90 10.77 3.30 -2.68
N SER A 91 10.94 3.75 -1.44
CA SER A 91 11.67 2.99 -0.44
C SER A 91 10.98 1.66 -0.14
N LEU A 92 11.77 0.63 0.21
CA LEU A 92 11.23 -0.70 0.57
C LEU A 92 10.19 -0.64 1.70
N PRO A 93 10.35 0.18 2.77
CA PRO A 93 9.31 0.38 3.78
C PRO A 93 8.00 0.92 3.19
N ALA A 94 8.06 1.97 2.37
CA ALA A 94 6.88 2.57 1.75
C ALA A 94 6.16 1.56 0.85
N ILE A 95 6.89 0.78 0.07
CA ILE A 95 6.33 -0.29 -0.78
C ILE A 95 5.57 -1.31 0.07
N GLY A 96 6.17 -1.79 1.17
CA GLY A 96 5.53 -2.77 2.06
C GLY A 96 4.25 -2.24 2.71
N LEU A 97 4.27 -0.99 3.18
CA LEU A 97 3.12 -0.34 3.80
C LEU A 97 1.98 -0.16 2.80
N VAL A 98 2.27 0.37 1.61
CA VAL A 98 1.30 0.55 0.52
C VAL A 98 0.69 -0.78 0.09
N ALA A 99 1.51 -1.83 -0.02
CA ALA A 99 1.03 -3.15 -0.43
C ALA A 99 0.03 -3.76 0.58
N VAL A 100 0.31 -3.65 1.89
CA VAL A 100 -0.62 -4.11 2.93
C VAL A 100 -1.93 -3.30 2.88
N LEU A 101 -1.85 -1.98 2.73
CA LEU A 101 -3.04 -1.13 2.63
C LEU A 101 -3.91 -1.52 1.43
N ILE A 102 -3.32 -1.75 0.25
CA ILE A 102 -4.03 -2.21 -0.96
C ILE A 102 -4.69 -3.58 -0.71
N ALA A 103 -3.96 -4.54 -0.14
CA ALA A 103 -4.49 -5.88 0.12
C ALA A 103 -5.63 -5.88 1.15
N ARG A 104 -5.63 -4.95 2.11
CA ARG A 104 -6.72 -4.80 3.10
C ARG A 104 -8.00 -4.21 2.51
N VAL A 105 -7.87 -3.27 1.59
CA VAL A 105 -9.00 -2.82 0.75
C VAL A 105 -9.53 -4.00 -0.08
N GLY A 106 -8.62 -4.88 -0.52
CA GLY A 106 -8.91 -6.04 -1.34
C GLY A 106 -8.78 -5.71 -2.82
N LEU A 107 -8.05 -6.54 -3.57
CA LEU A 107 -7.68 -6.25 -4.95
C LEU A 107 -8.89 -6.04 -5.88
N GLY A 108 -9.97 -6.80 -5.67
CA GLY A 108 -11.20 -6.64 -6.45
C GLY A 108 -11.88 -5.28 -6.26
N GLU A 109 -11.89 -4.76 -5.03
CA GLU A 109 -12.41 -3.41 -4.75
C GLU A 109 -11.43 -2.35 -5.23
N PHE A 110 -10.15 -2.52 -4.90
CA PHE A 110 -9.09 -1.58 -5.28
C PHE A 110 -9.01 -1.39 -6.80
N CYS A 111 -9.16 -2.45 -7.59
CA CYS A 111 -9.04 -2.41 -9.04
C CYS A 111 -10.35 -2.17 -9.80
N ARG A 112 -11.51 -2.09 -9.12
CA ARG A 112 -12.84 -1.97 -9.77
C ARG A 112 -12.94 -0.84 -10.80
N ASN A 113 -12.29 0.29 -10.52
CA ASN A 113 -12.31 1.48 -11.38
C ASN A 113 -10.92 1.86 -11.88
N ALA A 114 -10.04 0.87 -12.09
CA ALA A 114 -8.68 1.12 -12.55
C ALA A 114 -8.69 1.86 -13.91
N PRO A 115 -7.90 2.93 -14.08
CA PRO A 115 -7.78 3.61 -15.37
C PRO A 115 -7.19 2.67 -16.42
N GLN A 116 -7.56 2.81 -17.69
CA GLN A 116 -6.94 2.03 -18.77
C GLN A 116 -5.41 2.17 -18.77
N PRO A 117 -4.66 1.09 -19.06
CA PRO A 117 -3.22 1.20 -19.23
C PRO A 117 -2.95 2.07 -20.46
N ARG A 118 -2.01 3.02 -20.34
CA ARG A 118 -1.60 3.90 -21.43
C ARG A 118 -0.45 3.28 -22.21
#